data_AF-A0A2E2TXT1-F1
#
_entry.id   AF-A0A2E2TXT1-F1
#
_cell.length_a   1.000
_cell.length_b   1.000
_cell.length_c   1.000
_cell.angle_alpha   90.00
_cell.angle_beta   90.00
_cell.angle_gamma   90.00
#
_symmetry.space_group_name_H-M   'P 1'
#
loop_
_entity.id
_entity.type
_entity.pdbx_description
1 polymer ?
#
loop_
_entity_poly.entity_id
_entity_poly.type
_entity_poly.pdbx_seq_one_letter_code
_entity_poly.pdbx_strand_id
1 'polypeptide(L)'
;MTDRLGFGMGRFLGTLAGLMVCISAWANSLTYDIKPIVGNGERKYQVRMEIDSPDRVIILAPPSQYVSPNRPVGQTDSMSYELKSPGLASTNSSGIQIMRNSVHEPVVLEYTFRVDPRLSSPHYPYIDTDYFQFPSQYLLITPRSSKSQKWNIKTNIQVPNAWTIIPERTTGSYKSIDNFTKSAFAGGRIKRICSSTLKEVCISLYDGNLNGWDIEPLTEGIFKLIRLQHRFWSEPIPTPYWSYIRVTNTDRLVGTHTGEVMMMFLPELSERRMPLIFYGFSHELFHQWLGRKVLTSSHLKTKEEKFVFKAVLEGFTDYYGLRFAHSSHLISQKEYGQIIDKHLNTYNRHPARGQSLSNVASRNDFETYLTPGVHLLILKHLKKDLTPQKIDAFVKNLPPKELSVKQLLERMEKSLGKAFVQDFFNSFIKGGNLFEMKRSVHLGENETENWNKKNRQRGAGFFN
;
A
#
# COMPACT_ATOMS: atom_id res chain seq x y z
N MET A 1 8.53 43.46 -75.03
CA MET A 1 9.28 42.20 -74.87
C MET A 1 9.06 41.74 -73.45
N THR A 2 8.43 40.64 -73.09
CA THR A 2 7.82 39.47 -73.77
C THR A 2 6.98 38.82 -72.65
N ASP A 3 5.66 38.83 -72.78
CA ASP A 3 4.82 37.63 -72.98
C ASP A 3 4.59 36.71 -71.77
N ARG A 4 3.28 36.57 -71.45
CA ARG A 4 2.50 35.36 -71.08
C ARG A 4 3.02 34.51 -69.92
N LEU A 5 2.20 34.15 -68.93
CA LEU A 5 1.04 33.26 -69.08
C LEU A 5 0.09 33.42 -67.89
N GLY A 6 -1.21 33.52 -68.20
CA GLY A 6 -2.26 33.34 -67.22
C GLY A 6 -2.38 31.88 -66.78
N PHE A 7 -2.74 31.68 -65.52
CA PHE A 7 -3.29 30.42 -65.05
C PHE A 7 -4.61 30.70 -64.34
N GLY A 8 -5.64 30.06 -64.88
CA GLY A 8 -7.03 30.25 -64.51
C GLY A 8 -7.35 29.70 -63.13
N MET A 9 -8.31 30.40 -62.51
CA MET A 9 -9.21 29.89 -61.49
C MET A 9 -9.79 28.54 -61.92
N GLY A 10 -9.32 27.46 -61.32
CA GLY A 10 -9.98 26.16 -61.29
C GLY A 10 -10.49 25.90 -59.87
N ARG A 11 -11.74 26.28 -59.60
CA ARG A 11 -12.48 25.86 -58.40
C ARG A 11 -12.61 24.33 -58.41
N PHE A 12 -11.92 23.65 -57.50
CA PHE A 12 -12.24 22.28 -57.09
C PHE A 12 -12.13 22.17 -55.56
N LEU A 13 -12.93 22.97 -54.86
CA LEU A 13 -13.30 22.74 -53.46
C LEU A 13 -14.47 21.75 -53.45
N GLY A 14 -14.17 20.49 -53.74
CA GLY A 14 -15.08 19.35 -53.58
C GLY A 14 -14.92 18.77 -52.18
N THR A 15 -15.70 19.29 -51.23
CA THR A 15 -16.39 18.56 -50.16
C THR A 15 -15.76 17.24 -49.66
N LEU A 16 -14.57 17.30 -49.06
CA LEU A 16 -13.99 16.22 -48.25
C LEU A 16 -13.68 16.68 -46.81
N ALA A 17 -14.49 17.63 -46.32
CA ALA A 17 -14.43 18.16 -44.96
C ALA A 17 -15.56 17.63 -44.04
N GLY A 18 -16.32 16.65 -44.51
CA GLY A 18 -17.61 16.29 -43.90
C GLY A 18 -17.72 14.83 -43.45
N LEU A 19 -16.64 14.17 -43.02
CA LEU A 19 -16.74 12.92 -42.25
C LEU A 19 -15.42 12.57 -41.55
N MET A 20 -14.76 13.54 -40.92
CA MET A 20 -13.96 13.20 -39.73
C MET A 20 -14.97 12.87 -38.63
N VAL A 21 -15.56 11.67 -38.71
CA VAL A 21 -16.04 10.99 -37.52
C VAL A 21 -14.82 10.93 -36.63
N CYS A 22 -14.78 11.76 -35.60
CA CYS A 22 -13.91 11.55 -34.47
C CYS A 22 -14.32 10.18 -33.92
N ILE A 23 -13.76 9.11 -34.48
CA ILE A 23 -13.70 7.80 -33.87
C ILE A 23 -12.92 8.06 -32.59
N SER A 24 -13.65 8.36 -31.52
CA SER A 24 -13.07 8.71 -30.24
C SER A 24 -12.15 7.55 -29.89
N ALA A 25 -10.85 7.85 -29.77
CA ALA A 25 -9.76 6.88 -29.73
C ALA A 25 -9.69 6.01 -28.47
N TRP A 26 -10.84 5.71 -27.84
CA TRP A 26 -10.98 4.77 -26.75
C TRP A 26 -11.67 3.54 -27.28
N ALA A 27 -10.88 2.58 -27.75
CA ALA A 27 -11.41 1.31 -28.21
C ALA A 27 -12.04 0.49 -27.06
N ASN A 28 -11.69 0.76 -25.79
CA ASN A 28 -12.21 0.00 -24.66
C ASN A 28 -12.79 0.91 -23.58
N SER A 29 -14.00 0.61 -23.14
CA SER A 29 -14.65 1.24 -21.99
C SER A 29 -15.13 0.19 -20.98
N LEU A 30 -15.14 0.58 -19.71
CA LEU A 30 -15.51 -0.28 -18.61
C LEU A 30 -16.28 0.54 -17.57
N THR A 31 -17.53 0.19 -17.31
CA THR A 31 -18.36 0.90 -16.34
C THR A 31 -18.74 -0.06 -15.23
N TYR A 32 -18.60 0.39 -13.98
CA TYR A 32 -19.10 -0.32 -12.81
C TYR A 32 -20.21 0.49 -12.16
N ASP A 33 -21.36 -0.13 -11.95
CA ASP A 33 -22.40 0.36 -11.04
C ASP A 33 -22.35 -0.48 -9.77
N ILE A 34 -21.99 0.14 -8.65
CA ILE A 34 -21.71 -0.54 -7.38
C ILE A 34 -22.73 -0.06 -6.35
N LYS A 35 -23.45 -0.99 -5.73
CA LYS A 35 -24.43 -0.73 -4.68
C LYS A 35 -24.05 -1.45 -3.38
N PRO A 36 -23.48 -0.74 -2.38
CA PRO A 36 -23.38 -1.24 -1.02
C PRO A 36 -24.78 -1.53 -0.43
N ILE A 37 -24.96 -2.73 0.15
CA ILE A 37 -26.21 -3.16 0.79
C ILE A 37 -25.93 -3.69 2.20
N VAL A 38 -26.57 -3.06 3.18
CA VAL A 38 -26.57 -3.51 4.58
C VAL A 38 -28.01 -3.56 5.07
N GLY A 39 -28.43 -4.71 5.58
CA GLY A 39 -29.79 -4.92 6.10
C GLY A 39 -30.15 -6.41 6.18
N ASN A 40 -31.13 -6.76 7.02
CA ASN A 40 -31.60 -8.14 7.21
C ASN A 40 -30.49 -9.16 7.53
N GLY A 41 -29.45 -8.74 8.25
CA GLY A 41 -28.28 -9.57 8.55
C GLY A 41 -27.30 -9.75 7.39
N GLU A 42 -27.57 -9.18 6.22
CA GLU A 42 -26.69 -9.23 5.06
C GLU A 42 -25.78 -8.00 4.98
N ARG A 43 -24.53 -8.25 4.59
CA ARG A 43 -23.52 -7.23 4.24
C ARG A 43 -22.94 -7.60 2.88
N LYS A 44 -23.32 -6.88 1.83
CA LYS A 44 -22.91 -7.23 0.47
C LYS A 44 -22.76 -6.02 -0.44
N TYR A 45 -22.00 -6.19 -1.52
CA TYR A 45 -21.98 -5.29 -2.65
C TYR A 45 -22.68 -5.97 -3.82
N GLN A 46 -23.65 -5.29 -4.44
CA GLN A 46 -24.11 -5.63 -5.77
C GLN A 46 -23.29 -4.84 -6.78
N VAL A 47 -22.77 -5.52 -7.80
CA VAL A 47 -21.97 -4.89 -8.84
C VAL A 47 -22.53 -5.28 -10.19
N ARG A 48 -22.84 -4.28 -11.00
CA ARG A 48 -23.06 -4.41 -12.44
C ARG A 48 -21.82 -3.86 -13.15
N MET A 49 -21.26 -4.63 -14.05
CA MET A 49 -20.07 -4.31 -14.83
C MET A 49 -20.45 -4.37 -16.31
N GLU A 50 -20.13 -3.32 -17.05
CA GLU A 50 -20.38 -3.22 -18.47
C GLU A 50 -19.06 -3.00 -19.20
N ILE A 51 -18.76 -3.86 -20.18
CA ILE A 51 -17.54 -3.80 -20.97
C ILE A 51 -17.93 -3.52 -22.42
N ASP A 52 -17.39 -2.44 -22.97
CA ASP A 52 -17.41 -2.18 -24.41
C ASP A 52 -15.98 -2.35 -24.94
N SER A 53 -15.78 -3.32 -25.82
CA SER A 53 -14.47 -3.65 -26.39
C SER A 53 -14.63 -4.25 -27.78
N PRO A 54 -13.75 -3.92 -28.76
CA PRO A 54 -13.75 -4.56 -30.07
C PRO A 54 -13.29 -6.03 -30.00
N ASP A 55 -12.70 -6.45 -28.89
CA ASP A 55 -12.18 -7.81 -28.72
C ASP A 55 -13.33 -8.80 -28.60
N ARG A 56 -13.40 -9.76 -29.53
CA ARG A 56 -14.41 -10.84 -29.51
C ARG A 56 -14.30 -11.77 -28.31
N VAL A 57 -13.12 -11.82 -27.70
CA VAL A 57 -12.81 -12.69 -26.56
C VAL A 57 -12.23 -11.84 -25.45
N ILE A 58 -12.97 -11.73 -24.35
CA ILE A 58 -12.54 -11.00 -23.17
C ILE A 58 -12.25 -12.02 -22.07
N ILE A 59 -11.02 -12.01 -21.56
CA ILE A 59 -10.61 -12.87 -20.45
C ILE A 59 -10.75 -12.06 -19.17
N LEU A 60 -11.57 -12.50 -18.22
CA LEU A 60 -11.76 -11.82 -16.94
C LEU A 60 -10.87 -12.43 -15.87
N ALA A 61 -10.20 -11.56 -15.11
CA ALA A 61 -9.49 -11.92 -13.90
C ALA A 61 -10.42 -11.72 -12.68
N PRO A 62 -10.54 -12.73 -11.78
CA PRO A 62 -11.26 -12.54 -10.53
C PRO A 62 -10.48 -11.59 -9.62
N PRO A 63 -11.11 -11.04 -8.57
CA PRO A 63 -10.39 -10.22 -7.60
C PRO A 63 -9.23 -10.97 -6.94
N SER A 64 -8.16 -10.27 -6.60
CA SER A 64 -6.87 -10.87 -6.19
C SER A 64 -6.94 -11.74 -4.94
N GLN A 65 -7.90 -11.50 -4.04
CA GLN A 65 -8.14 -12.32 -2.85
C GLN A 65 -8.50 -13.78 -3.17
N TYR A 66 -8.96 -14.07 -4.40
CA TYR A 66 -9.28 -15.42 -4.86
C TYR A 66 -8.09 -16.20 -5.43
N VAL A 67 -6.94 -15.53 -5.59
CA VAL A 67 -5.73 -16.13 -6.20
C VAL A 67 -4.65 -16.41 -5.14
N SER A 68 -4.94 -16.24 -3.85
CA SER A 68 -3.95 -16.55 -2.81
C SER A 68 -3.69 -18.06 -2.76
N PRO A 69 -2.48 -18.54 -3.06
CA PRO A 69 -2.17 -19.98 -3.11
C PRO A 69 -2.29 -20.70 -1.76
N ASN A 70 -2.43 -19.94 -0.66
CA ASN A 70 -2.53 -20.46 0.70
C ASN A 70 -3.98 -20.50 1.24
N ARG A 71 -4.99 -20.09 0.46
CA ARG A 71 -6.39 -20.32 0.80
C ARG A 71 -6.98 -21.30 -0.22
N PRO A 72 -7.57 -22.44 0.22
CA PRO A 72 -8.18 -23.37 -0.71
C PRO A 72 -9.20 -22.65 -1.58
N VAL A 73 -9.09 -22.82 -2.90
CA VAL A 73 -10.10 -22.38 -3.86
C VAL A 73 -11.43 -23.02 -3.46
N GLY A 74 -12.39 -22.21 -3.00
CA GLY A 74 -13.69 -22.68 -2.52
C GLY A 74 -13.98 -22.49 -1.02
N GLN A 75 -13.03 -22.01 -0.20
CA GLN A 75 -13.24 -21.79 1.24
C GLN A 75 -13.57 -20.35 1.65
N THR A 76 -13.99 -19.53 0.70
CA THR A 76 -14.54 -18.20 0.99
C THR A 76 -15.97 -18.15 0.47
N ASP A 77 -16.94 -18.42 1.34
CA ASP A 77 -18.40 -18.26 1.12
C ASP A 77 -18.84 -16.81 0.75
N SER A 78 -17.88 -15.93 0.47
CA SER A 78 -18.00 -14.48 0.39
C SER A 78 -18.25 -13.93 -1.02
N MET A 79 -18.37 -14.75 -2.06
CA MET A 79 -18.83 -14.24 -3.36
C MET A 79 -19.65 -15.27 -4.11
N SER A 80 -20.89 -14.90 -4.39
CA SER A 80 -21.80 -15.59 -5.29
C SER A 80 -22.05 -14.65 -6.46
N TYR A 81 -21.57 -15.01 -7.65
CA TYR A 81 -21.88 -14.27 -8.86
C TYR A 81 -22.95 -15.02 -9.67
N GLU A 82 -23.90 -14.28 -10.23
CA GLU A 82 -24.91 -14.80 -11.15
C GLU A 82 -24.70 -14.07 -12.48
N LEU A 83 -24.03 -14.72 -13.42
CA LEU A 83 -23.75 -14.11 -14.72
C LEU A 83 -25.03 -14.00 -15.55
N LYS A 84 -25.52 -12.79 -15.73
CA LYS A 84 -26.60 -12.47 -16.67
C LYS A 84 -26.02 -11.90 -17.96
N SER A 85 -25.51 -12.77 -18.83
CA SER A 85 -25.13 -12.38 -20.20
C SER A 85 -25.45 -13.50 -21.22
N PRO A 86 -26.13 -13.20 -22.33
CA PRO A 86 -26.20 -14.11 -23.47
C PRO A 86 -24.82 -14.20 -24.11
N GLY A 87 -24.07 -15.29 -23.92
CA GLY A 87 -22.75 -15.47 -24.56
C GLY A 87 -21.62 -16.08 -23.71
N LEU A 88 -21.91 -16.51 -22.48
CA LEU A 88 -20.87 -17.11 -21.64
C LEU A 88 -20.43 -18.49 -22.17
N ALA A 89 -19.13 -18.64 -22.46
CA ALA A 89 -18.61 -19.87 -23.07
C ALA A 89 -18.04 -20.87 -22.04
N SER A 90 -17.38 -20.41 -20.96
CA SER A 90 -16.87 -21.30 -19.89
C SER A 90 -16.25 -20.55 -18.70
N THR A 91 -16.30 -21.19 -17.53
CA THR A 91 -15.51 -20.88 -16.32
C THR A 91 -14.47 -21.98 -16.10
N ASN A 92 -13.19 -21.64 -15.88
CA ASN A 92 -12.18 -22.63 -15.51
C ASN A 92 -11.97 -22.72 -13.98
N SER A 93 -11.19 -23.71 -13.52
CA SER A 93 -10.90 -23.97 -12.10
C SER A 93 -10.10 -22.88 -11.38
N SER A 94 -9.56 -21.89 -12.12
CA SER A 94 -8.80 -20.76 -11.56
C SER A 94 -9.64 -19.49 -11.40
N GLY A 95 -10.95 -19.58 -11.61
CA GLY A 95 -11.87 -18.43 -11.54
C GLY A 95 -11.72 -17.45 -12.71
N ILE A 96 -10.96 -17.81 -13.74
CA ILE A 96 -10.83 -17.04 -14.97
C ILE A 96 -12.03 -17.37 -15.85
N GLN A 97 -12.72 -16.32 -16.32
CA GLN A 97 -13.88 -16.47 -17.19
C GLN A 97 -13.53 -16.01 -18.59
N ILE A 98 -13.95 -16.78 -19.59
CA ILE A 98 -13.78 -16.43 -21.00
C ILE A 98 -15.16 -16.06 -21.54
N MET A 99 -15.32 -14.81 -21.93
CA MET A 99 -16.54 -14.30 -22.54
C MET A 99 -16.33 -14.19 -24.04
N ARG A 100 -17.28 -14.72 -24.83
CA ARG A 100 -17.32 -14.54 -26.28
C ARG A 100 -18.46 -13.61 -26.59
N ASN A 101 -18.20 -12.55 -27.34
CA ASN A 101 -19.25 -11.62 -27.73
C ASN A 101 -19.33 -11.46 -29.25
N SER A 102 -20.52 -11.06 -29.72
CA SER A 102 -20.68 -10.47 -31.04
C SER A 102 -19.88 -9.16 -31.11
N VAL A 103 -19.38 -8.80 -32.29
CA VAL A 103 -18.62 -7.55 -32.43
C VAL A 103 -19.60 -6.38 -32.25
N HIS A 104 -19.26 -5.42 -31.38
CA HIS A 104 -19.99 -4.17 -31.10
C HIS A 104 -21.18 -4.22 -30.12
N GLU A 105 -21.46 -5.35 -29.46
CA GLU A 105 -22.39 -5.36 -28.33
C GLU A 105 -21.61 -5.18 -27.00
N PRO A 106 -22.12 -4.41 -26.02
CA PRO A 106 -21.50 -4.35 -24.70
C PRO A 106 -21.78 -5.64 -23.93
N VAL A 107 -20.77 -6.15 -23.21
CA VAL A 107 -20.95 -7.29 -22.29
C VAL A 107 -21.37 -6.78 -20.93
N VAL A 108 -22.47 -7.29 -20.38
CA VAL A 108 -22.95 -6.94 -19.04
C VAL A 108 -22.78 -8.12 -18.10
N LEU A 109 -22.19 -7.86 -16.94
CA LEU A 109 -21.95 -8.82 -15.87
C LEU A 109 -22.53 -8.28 -14.56
N GLU A 110 -23.43 -9.04 -13.94
CA GLU A 110 -23.93 -8.76 -12.59
C GLU A 110 -23.35 -9.76 -11.59
N TYR A 111 -22.95 -9.30 -10.40
CA TYR A 111 -22.50 -10.18 -9.33
C TYR A 111 -22.72 -9.58 -7.95
N THR A 112 -22.73 -10.47 -6.94
CA THR A 112 -22.84 -10.09 -5.55
C THR A 112 -21.59 -10.52 -4.78
N PHE A 113 -20.98 -9.57 -4.06
CA PHE A 113 -19.89 -9.82 -3.14
C PHE A 113 -20.39 -9.75 -1.70
N ARG A 114 -20.38 -10.87 -0.97
CA ARG A 114 -20.74 -10.91 0.46
C ARG A 114 -19.50 -10.56 1.29
N VAL A 115 -19.63 -9.60 2.19
CA VAL A 115 -18.54 -9.19 3.06
C VAL A 115 -18.55 -10.08 4.31
N ASP A 116 -17.43 -10.74 4.60
CA ASP A 116 -17.26 -11.42 5.90
C ASP A 116 -17.00 -10.35 6.98
N PRO A 117 -17.91 -10.17 7.95
CA PRO A 117 -17.76 -9.15 8.99
C PRO A 117 -16.54 -9.38 9.90
N ARG A 118 -15.97 -10.59 9.92
CA ARG A 118 -14.77 -10.92 10.70
C ARG A 118 -13.50 -10.35 10.08
N LEU A 119 -13.52 -10.02 8.78
CA LEU A 119 -12.40 -9.42 8.07
C LEU A 119 -12.35 -7.91 8.35
N SER A 120 -11.84 -7.55 9.54
CA SER A 120 -11.66 -6.17 9.99
C SER A 120 -10.27 -5.62 9.61
N SER A 121 -9.99 -5.54 8.32
CA SER A 121 -8.70 -5.04 7.83
C SER A 121 -8.88 -4.08 6.65
N PRO A 122 -8.05 -3.02 6.56
CA PRO A 122 -8.12 -2.08 5.44
C PRO A 122 -7.79 -2.72 4.08
N HIS A 123 -7.23 -3.94 4.07
CA HIS A 123 -6.95 -4.70 2.86
C HIS A 123 -8.19 -5.32 2.22
N TYR A 124 -9.32 -5.42 2.90
CA TYR A 124 -10.50 -6.12 2.39
C TYR A 124 -11.68 -5.17 2.16
N PRO A 125 -12.59 -5.51 1.22
CA PRO A 125 -13.88 -4.86 1.14
C PRO A 125 -14.61 -4.97 2.48
N TYR A 126 -15.14 -3.85 2.95
CA TYR A 126 -15.83 -3.75 4.23
C TYR A 126 -17.06 -2.86 4.07
N ILE A 127 -18.17 -3.23 4.69
CA ILE A 127 -19.41 -2.45 4.65
C ILE A 127 -20.14 -2.57 5.99
N ASP A 128 -20.68 -1.44 6.45
CA ASP A 128 -21.56 -1.31 7.61
C ASP A 128 -22.70 -0.30 7.31
N THR A 129 -23.57 -0.07 8.28
CA THR A 129 -24.79 0.73 8.14
C THR A 129 -24.61 2.15 7.62
N ASP A 130 -23.44 2.74 7.83
CA ASP A 130 -23.10 4.14 7.56
C ASP A 130 -21.67 4.34 7.06
N TYR A 131 -21.01 3.24 6.68
CA TYR A 131 -19.64 3.24 6.14
C TYR A 131 -19.44 2.09 5.15
N PHE A 132 -18.66 2.34 4.12
CA PHE A 132 -18.09 1.29 3.29
C PHE A 132 -16.67 1.65 2.85
N GLN A 133 -15.91 0.61 2.51
CA GLN A 133 -14.68 0.75 1.77
C GLN A 133 -14.39 -0.49 0.95
N PHE A 134 -13.62 -0.33 -0.12
CA PHE A 134 -13.02 -1.45 -0.81
C PHE A 134 -11.81 -1.00 -1.63
N PRO A 135 -10.70 -1.74 -1.58
CA PRO A 135 -9.67 -1.64 -2.61
C PRO A 135 -10.18 -2.36 -3.87
N SER A 136 -10.07 -1.72 -5.03
CA SER A 136 -10.65 -2.20 -6.29
C SER A 136 -10.19 -3.59 -6.67
N GLN A 137 -8.90 -3.90 -6.47
CA GLN A 137 -8.33 -5.23 -6.72
C GLN A 137 -8.98 -6.38 -5.93
N TYR A 138 -9.68 -6.09 -4.82
CA TYR A 138 -10.33 -7.11 -4.00
C TYR A 138 -11.83 -7.19 -4.25
N LEU A 139 -12.50 -6.13 -4.67
CA LEU A 139 -13.93 -6.20 -4.96
C LEU A 139 -14.23 -6.52 -6.43
N LEU A 140 -13.46 -5.95 -7.36
CA LEU A 140 -13.87 -5.82 -8.76
C LEU A 140 -13.21 -6.86 -9.67
N ILE A 141 -14.03 -7.51 -10.50
CA ILE A 141 -13.59 -8.32 -11.64
C ILE A 141 -13.05 -7.37 -12.71
N THR A 142 -11.89 -7.67 -13.31
CA THR A 142 -11.29 -6.81 -14.36
C THR A 142 -10.90 -7.63 -15.59
N PRO A 143 -11.00 -7.08 -16.81
CA PRO A 143 -10.44 -7.72 -17.99
C PRO A 143 -8.91 -7.87 -17.85
N ARG A 144 -8.38 -9.04 -18.22
CA ARG A 144 -6.96 -9.25 -18.43
C ARG A 144 -6.56 -8.44 -19.65
N SER A 145 -5.74 -7.45 -19.42
CA SER A 145 -5.37 -6.48 -20.42
C SER A 145 -3.84 -6.37 -20.48
N SER A 146 -3.31 -6.16 -21.68
CA SER A 146 -1.90 -5.84 -21.82
C SER A 146 -1.62 -4.46 -21.23
N LYS A 147 -0.39 -4.23 -20.74
CA LYS A 147 -0.01 -2.92 -20.16
C LYS A 147 -0.18 -1.73 -21.12
N SER A 148 -0.19 -1.99 -22.44
CA SER A 148 -0.33 -0.97 -23.48
C SER A 148 -1.77 -0.62 -23.84
N GLN A 149 -2.74 -1.46 -23.47
CA GLN A 149 -4.14 -1.24 -23.80
C GLN A 149 -4.73 -0.13 -22.92
N LYS A 150 -5.31 0.88 -23.57
CA LYS A 150 -5.97 2.00 -22.91
C LYS A 150 -7.41 1.64 -22.64
N TRP A 151 -7.87 1.97 -21.44
CA TRP A 151 -9.25 1.81 -21.00
C TRP A 151 -9.82 3.16 -20.60
N ASN A 152 -11.12 3.33 -20.76
CA ASN A 152 -11.88 4.40 -20.11
C ASN A 152 -12.78 3.76 -19.05
N ILE A 153 -12.33 3.81 -17.80
CA ILE A 153 -13.01 3.13 -16.69
C ILE A 153 -13.87 4.14 -15.92
N LYS A 154 -15.11 3.81 -15.58
CA LYS A 154 -16.05 4.64 -14.80
C LYS A 154 -16.63 3.84 -13.63
N THR A 155 -16.86 4.48 -12.48
CA THR A 155 -17.35 3.82 -11.26
C THR A 155 -18.51 4.58 -10.60
N ASN A 156 -19.74 4.19 -10.89
CA ASN A 156 -20.93 4.77 -10.29
C ASN A 156 -21.25 4.04 -8.98
N ILE A 157 -20.98 4.67 -7.83
CA ILE A 157 -21.25 4.07 -6.52
C ILE A 157 -22.57 4.65 -5.98
N GLN A 158 -23.59 3.81 -5.82
CA GLN A 158 -24.92 4.19 -5.34
C GLN A 158 -24.97 4.19 -3.81
N VAL A 159 -25.01 5.37 -3.21
CA VAL A 159 -25.05 5.55 -1.75
C VAL A 159 -26.21 6.46 -1.35
N PRO A 160 -26.66 6.43 -0.09
CA PRO A 160 -27.58 7.43 0.43
C PRO A 160 -27.06 8.86 0.19
N ASN A 161 -27.96 9.80 -0.13
CA ASN A 161 -27.61 11.20 -0.45
C ASN A 161 -26.79 11.92 0.66
N ALA A 162 -26.89 11.45 1.91
CA ALA A 162 -26.15 12.01 3.03
C ALA A 162 -24.70 11.50 3.15
N TRP A 163 -24.28 10.55 2.30
CA TRP A 163 -22.94 9.98 2.36
C TRP A 163 -21.98 10.72 1.42
N THR A 164 -20.77 10.91 1.90
CA THR A 164 -19.63 11.35 1.09
C THR A 164 -18.95 10.11 0.51
N ILE A 165 -18.61 10.13 -0.78
CA ILE A 165 -17.77 9.11 -1.43
C ILE A 165 -16.40 9.70 -1.72
N ILE A 166 -15.36 8.89 -1.52
CA ILE A 166 -13.97 9.29 -1.73
C ILE A 166 -13.22 8.19 -2.50
N PRO A 167 -12.49 8.55 -3.58
CA PRO A 167 -12.38 9.89 -4.14
C PRO A 167 -13.74 10.43 -4.64
N GLU A 168 -13.99 11.74 -4.48
CA GLU A 168 -15.27 12.40 -4.84
C GLU A 168 -15.59 12.26 -6.33
N ARG A 169 -14.57 12.00 -7.16
CA ARG A 169 -14.74 11.62 -8.56
C ARG A 169 -15.14 10.15 -8.64
N THR A 170 -16.41 9.86 -8.43
CA THR A 170 -17.03 8.58 -8.80
C THR A 170 -16.86 8.33 -10.32
N THR A 171 -16.75 9.38 -11.14
CA THR A 171 -16.40 9.28 -12.57
C THR A 171 -14.90 9.47 -12.85
N GLY A 172 -14.03 8.80 -12.10
CA GLY A 172 -12.60 8.82 -12.38
C GLY A 172 -12.28 8.04 -13.66
N SER A 173 -11.89 8.71 -14.75
CA SER A 173 -11.44 8.02 -15.97
C SER A 173 -10.03 7.45 -15.74
N TYR A 174 -9.94 6.18 -15.35
CA TYR A 174 -8.66 5.48 -15.30
C TYR A 174 -8.25 5.08 -16.72
N LYS A 175 -7.00 5.38 -17.09
CA LYS A 175 -6.46 5.09 -18.42
C LYS A 175 -5.93 3.66 -18.60
N SER A 176 -5.79 2.91 -17.50
CA SER A 176 -5.31 1.54 -17.50
C SER A 176 -5.96 0.71 -16.39
N ILE A 177 -6.11 -0.59 -16.62
CA ILE A 177 -6.59 -1.54 -15.61
C ILE A 177 -5.63 -1.60 -14.42
N ASP A 178 -4.31 -1.53 -14.64
CA ASP A 178 -3.30 -1.57 -13.57
C ASP A 178 -3.43 -0.38 -12.59
N ASN A 179 -3.72 0.83 -13.11
CA ASN A 179 -3.96 1.98 -12.24
C ASN A 179 -5.30 1.84 -11.49
N PHE A 180 -6.30 1.27 -12.15
CA PHE A 180 -7.61 1.05 -11.56
C PHE A 180 -7.60 -0.01 -10.46
N THR A 181 -6.91 -1.13 -10.63
CA THR A 181 -6.79 -2.17 -9.58
C THR A 181 -6.06 -1.64 -8.35
N LYS A 182 -5.14 -0.67 -8.54
CA LYS A 182 -4.46 0.09 -7.49
C LYS A 182 -5.28 1.28 -6.95
N SER A 183 -6.58 1.36 -7.23
CA SER A 183 -7.47 2.35 -6.61
C SER A 183 -8.21 1.76 -5.41
N ALA A 184 -8.72 2.65 -4.56
CA ALA A 184 -9.58 2.27 -3.45
C ALA A 184 -10.65 3.33 -3.23
N PHE A 185 -11.82 2.87 -2.82
CA PHE A 185 -13.00 3.68 -2.60
C PHE A 185 -13.44 3.54 -1.15
N ALA A 186 -13.90 4.64 -0.57
CA ALA A 186 -14.57 4.66 0.72
C ALA A 186 -15.77 5.60 0.65
N GLY A 187 -16.76 5.38 1.50
CA GLY A 187 -17.84 6.34 1.66
C GLY A 187 -18.67 6.10 2.89
N GLY A 188 -19.48 7.09 3.25
CA GLY A 188 -20.24 7.07 4.50
C GLY A 188 -20.40 8.46 5.10
N ARG A 189 -20.65 8.50 6.41
CA ARG A 189 -20.59 9.74 7.22
C ARG A 189 -19.13 10.10 7.48
N ILE A 190 -18.48 10.65 6.44
CA ILE A 190 -17.05 10.96 6.46
C ILE A 190 -16.85 12.46 6.59
N LYS A 191 -16.06 12.87 7.58
CA LYS A 191 -15.55 14.23 7.73
C LYS A 191 -14.25 14.37 6.93
N ARG A 192 -14.25 15.30 5.98
CA ARG A 192 -13.07 15.64 5.18
C ARG A 192 -12.37 16.84 5.79
N ILE A 193 -11.07 16.70 6.04
CA ILE A 193 -10.23 17.72 6.67
C ILE A 193 -9.05 17.92 5.74
N CYS A 194 -8.97 19.08 5.10
CA CYS A 194 -7.91 19.40 4.16
C CYS A 194 -6.88 20.33 4.80
N SER A 195 -5.61 20.15 4.43
CA SER A 195 -4.56 21.01 4.94
C SER A 195 -4.66 22.41 4.35
N SER A 196 -4.53 23.44 5.19
CA SER A 196 -4.41 24.83 4.71
C SER A 196 -3.05 25.13 4.09
N THR A 197 -2.02 24.34 4.42
CA THR A 197 -0.62 24.56 3.99
C THR A 197 -0.11 23.52 2.99
N LEU A 198 -0.81 22.40 2.83
CA LEU A 198 -0.50 21.38 1.82
C LEU A 198 -1.66 21.31 0.83
N LYS A 199 -1.50 21.97 -0.32
CA LYS A 199 -2.50 21.95 -1.38
C LYS A 199 -2.85 20.51 -1.76
N GLU A 200 -4.15 20.22 -1.86
CA GLU A 200 -4.69 18.92 -2.29
C GLU A 200 -4.36 17.71 -1.38
N VAL A 201 -3.95 17.96 -0.13
CA VAL A 201 -3.81 16.91 0.89
C VAL A 201 -5.01 16.96 1.82
N CYS A 202 -5.81 15.88 1.83
CA CYS A 202 -6.96 15.76 2.71
C CYS A 202 -6.97 14.43 3.46
N ILE A 203 -7.32 14.50 4.73
CA ILE A 203 -7.62 13.36 5.58
C ILE A 203 -9.13 13.20 5.59
N SER A 204 -9.58 11.98 5.41
CA SER A 204 -10.98 11.61 5.39
C SER A 204 -11.23 10.65 6.54
N LEU A 205 -11.92 11.15 7.56
CA LEU A 205 -12.13 10.45 8.82
C LEU A 205 -13.59 10.02 8.91
N TYR A 206 -13.81 8.74 9.13
CA TYR A 206 -15.15 8.22 9.42
C TYR A 206 -15.55 8.57 10.86
N ASP A 207 -16.71 9.23 11.01
CA ASP A 207 -17.18 9.84 12.27
C ASP A 207 -17.80 8.84 13.26
N GLY A 208 -18.35 7.72 12.77
CA GLY A 208 -19.27 6.87 13.55
C GLY A 208 -18.74 6.22 14.83
N ASN A 209 -17.44 6.32 15.15
CA ASN A 209 -16.83 5.83 16.38
C ASN A 209 -15.93 6.86 17.08
N LEU A 210 -16.09 8.15 16.79
CA LEU A 210 -15.26 9.18 17.42
C LEU A 210 -15.66 9.47 18.87
N ASN A 211 -16.86 9.10 19.32
CA ASN A 211 -17.31 9.24 20.72
C ASN A 211 -17.07 10.65 21.33
N GLY A 212 -17.18 11.71 20.52
CA GLY A 212 -16.93 13.08 20.97
C GLY A 212 -15.46 13.47 21.13
N TRP A 213 -14.51 12.64 20.66
CA TRP A 213 -13.09 13.00 20.65
C TRP A 213 -12.83 14.23 19.80
N ASP A 214 -11.99 15.12 20.35
CA ASP A 214 -11.38 16.17 19.55
C ASP A 214 -10.35 15.57 18.59
N ILE A 215 -10.65 15.70 17.30
CA ILE A 215 -9.83 15.17 16.20
C ILE A 215 -8.80 16.17 15.68
N GLU A 216 -8.85 17.43 16.14
CA GLU A 216 -7.91 18.45 15.72
C GLU A 216 -6.46 18.04 16.06
N PRO A 217 -6.11 17.63 17.29
CA PRO A 217 -4.75 17.17 17.61
C PRO A 217 -4.27 16.00 16.73
N LEU A 218 -5.17 15.06 16.41
CA LEU A 218 -4.88 13.94 15.54
C LEU A 218 -4.55 14.41 14.12
N THR A 219 -5.42 15.24 13.53
CA THR A 219 -5.24 15.71 12.15
C THR A 219 -4.08 16.67 11.98
N GLU A 220 -3.84 17.56 12.93
CA GLU A 220 -2.66 18.43 12.95
C GLU A 220 -1.36 17.62 13.02
N GLY A 221 -1.31 16.62 13.90
CA GLY A 221 -0.17 15.72 14.01
C GLY A 221 0.07 14.94 12.72
N ILE A 222 -0.99 14.42 12.09
CA ILE A 222 -0.89 13.79 10.77
C ILE A 222 -0.32 14.75 9.72
N PHE A 223 -0.84 15.97 9.60
CA PHE A 223 -0.30 16.94 8.64
C PHE A 223 1.15 17.30 8.93
N LYS A 224 1.54 17.36 10.21
CA LYS A 224 2.94 17.58 10.61
C LYS A 224 3.85 16.44 10.11
N LEU A 225 3.42 15.19 10.23
CA LEU A 225 4.13 14.02 9.69
C LEU A 225 4.24 14.09 8.16
N ILE A 226 3.15 14.40 7.47
CA ILE A 226 3.14 14.56 6.00
C ILE A 226 4.15 15.62 5.57
N ARG A 227 4.16 16.80 6.20
CA ARG A 227 5.13 17.87 5.91
C ARG A 227 6.57 17.41 6.16
N LEU A 228 6.82 16.70 7.25
CA LEU A 228 8.15 16.27 7.63
C LEU A 228 8.70 15.23 6.65
N GLN A 229 7.91 14.24 6.28
CA GLN A 229 8.30 13.25 5.28
C GLN A 229 8.45 13.87 3.89
N HIS A 230 7.55 14.78 3.49
CA HIS A 230 7.69 15.53 2.24
C HIS A 230 9.02 16.30 2.17
N ARG A 231 9.38 17.03 3.24
CA ARG A 231 10.69 17.71 3.33
C ARG A 231 11.87 16.74 3.30
N PHE A 232 11.71 15.58 3.93
CA PHE A 232 12.75 14.55 3.89
C PHE A 232 13.01 14.11 2.45
N TRP A 233 11.97 13.79 1.67
CA TRP A 233 12.14 13.31 0.31
C TRP A 233 12.48 14.41 -0.70
N SER A 234 12.08 15.65 -0.45
CA SER A 234 12.19 16.76 -1.41
C SER A 234 11.54 16.44 -2.76
N GLU A 235 10.52 15.57 -2.74
CA GLU A 235 9.75 15.13 -3.90
C GLU A 235 8.31 15.63 -3.74
N PRO A 236 7.60 15.99 -4.82
CA PRO A 236 6.20 16.40 -4.72
C PRO A 236 5.35 15.32 -4.04
N ILE A 237 4.45 15.73 -3.14
CA ILE A 237 3.43 14.82 -2.61
C ILE A 237 2.62 14.31 -3.82
N PRO A 238 2.48 12.99 -4.01
CA PRO A 238 1.58 12.48 -5.03
C PRO A 238 0.18 13.00 -4.79
N THR A 239 -0.32 13.79 -5.74
CA THR A 239 -1.60 14.48 -5.65
C THR A 239 -2.58 13.87 -6.65
N PRO A 240 -3.84 13.66 -6.24
CA PRO A 240 -4.38 13.90 -4.90
C PRO A 240 -3.94 12.81 -3.89
N TYR A 241 -3.51 13.21 -2.69
CA TYR A 241 -3.21 12.28 -1.61
C TYR A 241 -4.44 12.09 -0.73
N TRP A 242 -4.97 10.87 -0.69
CA TRP A 242 -6.15 10.53 0.11
C TRP A 242 -5.76 9.60 1.24
N SER A 243 -6.10 9.98 2.47
CA SER A 243 -6.03 9.10 3.63
C SER A 243 -7.43 8.81 4.15
N TYR A 244 -7.84 7.54 4.13
CA TYR A 244 -9.06 7.04 4.76
C TYR A 244 -8.72 6.51 6.13
N ILE A 245 -9.29 7.11 7.15
CA ILE A 245 -9.08 6.72 8.53
C ILE A 245 -10.42 6.30 9.12
N ARG A 246 -10.44 5.10 9.67
CA ARG A 246 -11.58 4.56 10.41
C ARG A 246 -11.15 4.20 11.83
N VAL A 247 -11.82 4.77 12.82
CA VAL A 247 -11.68 4.32 14.21
C VAL A 247 -12.51 3.06 14.41
N THR A 248 -11.87 2.03 14.97
CA THR A 248 -12.46 0.70 15.19
C THR A 248 -12.39 0.34 16.67
N ASN A 249 -13.23 -0.59 17.10
CA ASN A 249 -13.21 -1.12 18.46
C ASN A 249 -12.11 -2.18 18.66
N THR A 250 -11.15 -2.27 17.75
CA THR A 250 -10.01 -3.19 17.86
C THR A 250 -8.87 -2.51 18.62
N ASP A 251 -7.94 -3.30 19.14
CA ASP A 251 -6.67 -2.82 19.69
C ASP A 251 -5.59 -2.66 18.62
N ARG A 252 -5.92 -2.97 17.36
CA ARG A 252 -4.96 -3.03 16.26
C ARG A 252 -4.96 -1.73 15.48
N LEU A 253 -3.75 -1.27 15.19
CA LEU A 253 -3.49 -0.29 14.15
C LEU A 253 -3.05 -1.06 12.91
N VAL A 254 -3.76 -0.89 11.81
CA VAL A 254 -3.42 -1.52 10.53
C VAL A 254 -3.61 -0.49 9.43
N GLY A 255 -2.63 -0.36 8.55
CA GLY A 255 -2.77 0.45 7.35
C GLY A 255 -2.42 -0.33 6.09
N THR A 256 -2.80 0.26 4.96
CA THR A 256 -2.37 -0.21 3.65
C THR A 256 -2.39 0.92 2.64
N HIS A 257 -1.51 0.80 1.65
CA HIS A 257 -1.46 1.68 0.50
C HIS A 257 -2.01 0.96 -0.73
N THR A 258 -2.92 1.63 -1.42
CA THR A 258 -3.44 1.19 -2.72
C THR A 258 -3.32 2.38 -3.66
N GLY A 259 -2.23 2.42 -4.43
CA GLY A 259 -1.91 3.49 -5.37
C GLY A 259 -1.63 4.84 -4.67
N GLU A 260 -2.57 5.77 -4.78
CA GLU A 260 -2.51 7.11 -4.17
C GLU A 260 -3.35 7.23 -2.91
N VAL A 261 -3.99 6.14 -2.51
CA VAL A 261 -4.85 6.07 -1.33
C VAL A 261 -4.14 5.30 -0.22
N MET A 262 -4.11 5.89 0.97
CA MET A 262 -3.83 5.19 2.21
C MET A 262 -5.14 4.87 2.92
N MET A 263 -5.36 3.62 3.31
CA MET A 263 -6.47 3.20 4.17
C MET A 263 -5.90 2.76 5.50
N MET A 264 -6.47 3.25 6.60
CA MET A 264 -5.98 2.98 7.94
C MET A 264 -7.13 2.74 8.91
N PHE A 265 -7.04 1.63 9.64
CA PHE A 265 -7.89 1.33 10.76
C PHE A 265 -7.13 1.64 12.04
N LEU A 266 -7.67 2.57 12.81
CA LEU A 266 -7.15 2.96 14.10
C LEU A 266 -7.89 2.20 15.20
N PRO A 267 -7.22 1.90 16.32
CA PRO A 267 -7.93 1.53 17.52
C PRO A 267 -8.71 2.73 18.07
N GLU A 268 -9.59 2.49 19.03
CA GLU A 268 -10.27 3.56 19.77
C GLU A 268 -9.26 4.60 20.26
N LEU A 269 -9.59 5.88 20.02
CA LEU A 269 -8.73 7.02 20.34
C LEU A 269 -8.63 7.18 21.87
N SER A 270 -7.40 7.38 22.34
CA SER A 270 -7.09 7.73 23.73
C SER A 270 -5.74 8.41 23.76
N GLU A 271 -5.51 9.31 24.72
CA GLU A 271 -4.22 9.98 24.89
C GLU A 271 -3.07 8.97 24.98
N ARG A 272 -3.29 7.87 25.71
CA ARG A 272 -2.35 6.75 25.84
C ARG A 272 -2.01 6.07 24.50
N ARG A 273 -2.94 6.06 23.53
CA ARG A 273 -2.75 5.42 22.22
C ARG A 273 -2.25 6.39 21.15
N MET A 274 -2.38 7.71 21.35
CA MET A 274 -1.93 8.71 20.38
C MET A 274 -0.47 8.52 19.92
N PRO A 275 0.50 8.21 20.80
CA PRO A 275 1.88 7.96 20.36
C PRO A 275 1.99 6.79 19.38
N LEU A 276 1.28 5.70 19.63
CA LEU A 276 1.24 4.53 18.76
C LEU A 276 0.52 4.82 17.44
N ILE A 277 -0.52 5.66 17.48
CA ILE A 277 -1.25 6.12 16.30
C ILE A 277 -0.35 6.96 15.41
N PHE A 278 0.36 7.95 15.95
CA PHE A 278 1.28 8.78 15.18
C PHE A 278 2.46 7.97 14.63
N TYR A 279 3.01 7.08 15.45
CA TYR A 279 4.02 6.13 15.00
C TYR A 279 3.53 5.28 13.83
N GLY A 280 2.40 4.58 13.99
CA GLY A 280 1.85 3.71 12.97
C GLY A 280 1.42 4.47 11.72
N PHE A 281 0.86 5.67 11.85
CA PHE A 281 0.54 6.52 10.71
C PHE A 281 1.80 6.92 9.95
N SER A 282 2.85 7.32 10.67
CA SER A 282 4.14 7.67 10.09
C SER A 282 4.77 6.48 9.36
N HIS A 283 4.66 5.27 9.92
CA HIS A 283 5.10 4.02 9.28
C HIS A 283 4.40 3.83 7.94
N GLU A 284 3.07 3.79 7.94
CA GLU A 284 2.29 3.59 6.70
C GLU A 284 2.59 4.71 5.69
N LEU A 285 2.53 5.98 6.09
CA LEU A 285 2.88 7.10 5.24
C LEU A 285 4.27 6.96 4.59
N PHE A 286 5.25 6.38 5.28
CA PHE A 286 6.59 6.19 4.73
C PHE A 286 6.63 5.14 3.62
N HIS A 287 5.74 4.13 3.64
CA HIS A 287 5.58 3.18 2.54
C HIS A 287 5.16 3.87 1.24
N GLN A 288 4.45 5.00 1.30
CA GLN A 288 4.11 5.76 0.09
C GLN A 288 5.34 6.19 -0.70
N TRP A 289 6.44 6.47 0.01
CA TRP A 289 7.68 6.94 -0.61
C TRP A 289 8.62 5.78 -0.88
N LEU A 290 8.92 4.98 0.15
CA LEU A 290 9.89 3.89 0.04
C LEU A 290 9.36 2.76 -0.85
N GLY A 291 8.08 2.41 -0.75
CA GLY A 291 7.44 1.38 -1.56
C GLY A 291 7.36 1.71 -3.05
N ARG A 292 7.40 3.00 -3.42
CA ARG A 292 7.51 3.43 -4.83
C ARG A 292 8.93 3.27 -5.38
N LYS A 293 9.95 3.46 -4.54
CA LYS A 293 11.36 3.30 -4.93
C LYS A 293 11.77 1.84 -4.96
N VAL A 294 11.34 1.07 -3.98
CA VAL A 294 11.58 -0.37 -3.92
C VAL A 294 10.48 -1.07 -4.71
N LEU A 295 10.69 -1.24 -6.02
CA LEU A 295 9.68 -1.84 -6.89
C LEU A 295 9.25 -3.23 -6.40
N THR A 296 7.96 -3.48 -6.61
CA THR A 296 7.21 -4.69 -6.26
C THR A 296 7.92 -5.97 -6.70
N SER A 297 7.71 -7.03 -5.92
CA SER A 297 8.29 -8.37 -6.04
C SER A 297 8.05 -9.14 -7.36
N SER A 298 7.55 -8.49 -8.41
CA SER A 298 7.14 -9.12 -9.66
C SER A 298 8.31 -9.75 -10.43
N HIS A 299 9.52 -9.21 -10.32
CA HIS A 299 10.73 -9.78 -10.92
C HIS A 299 11.49 -10.72 -9.98
N LEU A 300 11.12 -10.76 -8.70
CA LEU A 300 11.73 -11.65 -7.70
C LEU A 300 11.17 -13.06 -7.89
N LYS A 301 12.07 -14.01 -8.15
CA LYS A 301 11.73 -15.36 -8.57
C LYS A 301 11.48 -16.27 -7.37
N THR A 302 12.27 -16.10 -6.31
CA THR A 302 12.18 -16.97 -5.13
C THR A 302 11.41 -16.31 -4.00
N LYS A 303 10.93 -17.13 -3.07
CA LYS A 303 10.23 -16.66 -1.87
C LYS A 303 11.20 -15.86 -0.99
N GLU A 304 12.41 -16.38 -0.83
CA GLU A 304 13.51 -15.81 -0.05
C GLU A 304 13.87 -14.41 -0.54
N GLU A 305 13.96 -14.22 -1.86
CA GLU A 305 14.23 -12.91 -2.44
C GLU A 305 13.17 -11.88 -2.02
N LYS A 306 11.89 -12.27 -2.12
CA LYS A 306 10.77 -11.42 -1.69
C LYS A 306 10.85 -11.07 -0.22
N PHE A 307 11.29 -12.00 0.62
CA PHE A 307 11.45 -11.74 2.06
C PHE A 307 12.62 -10.82 2.37
N VAL A 308 13.76 -10.91 1.67
CA VAL A 308 14.87 -9.96 1.88
C VAL A 308 14.41 -8.54 1.57
N PHE A 309 13.75 -8.35 0.43
CA PHE A 309 13.18 -7.06 0.05
C PHE A 309 12.17 -6.56 1.07
N LYS A 310 11.27 -7.43 1.53
CA LYS A 310 10.27 -7.09 2.53
C LYS A 310 10.88 -6.72 3.88
N ALA A 311 11.90 -7.44 4.33
CA ALA A 311 12.60 -7.13 5.57
C ALA A 311 13.27 -5.75 5.53
N VAL A 312 13.90 -5.40 4.40
CA VAL A 312 14.48 -4.07 4.19
C VAL A 312 13.39 -3.01 4.10
N LEU A 313 12.32 -3.24 3.32
CA LEU A 313 11.22 -2.30 3.18
C LEU A 313 10.56 -2.02 4.54
N GLU A 314 10.00 -3.05 5.19
CA GLU A 314 9.30 -2.88 6.46
C GLU A 314 10.23 -2.39 7.57
N GLY A 315 11.45 -2.93 7.68
CA GLY A 315 12.38 -2.56 8.74
C GLY A 315 12.88 -1.11 8.67
N PHE A 316 13.13 -0.59 7.46
CA PHE A 316 13.46 0.82 7.29
C PHE A 316 12.22 1.70 7.49
N THR A 317 11.05 1.29 6.99
CA THR A 317 9.79 2.00 7.23
C THR A 317 9.50 2.11 8.74
N ASP A 318 9.74 1.06 9.52
CA ASP A 318 9.55 1.03 10.98
C ASP A 318 10.51 2.00 11.69
N TYR A 319 11.80 2.00 11.31
CA TYR A 319 12.79 2.97 11.79
C TYR A 319 12.39 4.42 11.49
N TYR A 320 12.01 4.73 10.25
CA TYR A 320 11.62 6.09 9.87
C TYR A 320 10.27 6.51 10.43
N GLY A 321 9.32 5.58 10.54
CA GLY A 321 8.02 5.78 11.17
C GLY A 321 8.21 6.34 12.58
N LEU A 322 9.02 5.65 13.38
CA LEU A 322 9.31 6.06 14.75
C LEU A 322 10.17 7.33 14.82
N ARG A 323 11.20 7.44 13.97
CA ARG A 323 12.05 8.63 13.92
C ARG A 323 11.25 9.90 13.61
N PHE A 324 10.37 9.89 12.61
CA PHE A 324 9.58 11.08 12.25
C PHE A 324 8.51 11.40 13.28
N ALA A 325 7.88 10.40 13.90
CA ALA A 325 6.98 10.63 15.02
C ALA A 325 7.70 11.36 16.17
N HIS A 326 8.94 10.97 16.48
CA HIS A 326 9.74 11.62 17.52
C HIS A 326 10.27 13.00 17.11
N SER A 327 10.84 13.12 15.91
CA SER A 327 11.36 14.39 15.39
C SER A 327 10.27 15.44 15.16
N SER A 328 9.01 15.01 15.05
CA SER A 328 7.85 15.92 15.03
C SER A 328 7.32 16.26 16.41
N HIS A 329 7.95 15.79 17.50
CA HIS A 329 7.49 15.97 18.88
C HIS A 329 6.05 15.47 19.13
N LEU A 330 5.56 14.54 18.29
CA LEU A 330 4.27 13.88 18.50
C LEU A 330 4.38 12.69 19.46
N ILE A 331 5.60 12.20 19.65
CA ILE A 331 5.97 11.30 20.73
C ILE A 331 7.16 11.89 21.48
N SER A 332 7.14 11.75 22.79
CA SER A 332 8.24 12.10 23.69
C SER A 332 9.39 11.10 23.60
N GLN A 333 10.55 11.46 24.14
CA GLN A 333 11.70 10.57 24.27
C GLN A 333 11.36 9.32 25.11
N LYS A 334 10.50 9.45 26.12
CA LYS A 334 10.03 8.34 26.96
C LYS A 334 9.20 7.35 26.13
N GLU A 335 8.23 7.84 25.37
CA GLU A 335 7.37 7.01 24.51
C GLU A 335 8.17 6.36 23.38
N TYR A 336 9.13 7.08 22.79
CA TYR A 336 10.09 6.51 21.85
C TYR A 336 10.80 5.30 22.45
N GLY A 337 11.34 5.43 23.66
CA GLY A 337 12.00 4.33 24.38
C GLY A 337 11.06 3.14 24.62
N GLN A 338 9.82 3.40 25.04
CA GLN A 338 8.82 2.34 25.27
C GLN A 338 8.47 1.56 24.00
N ILE A 339 8.41 2.23 22.84
CA ILE A 339 8.19 1.56 21.56
C ILE A 339 9.39 0.68 21.18
N ILE A 340 10.62 1.17 21.39
CA ILE A 340 11.84 0.37 21.19
C ILE A 340 11.88 -0.85 22.12
N ASP A 341 11.52 -0.69 23.39
CA ASP A 341 11.44 -1.80 24.34
C ASP A 341 10.40 -2.83 23.91
N LYS A 342 9.26 -2.38 23.37
CA LYS A 342 8.26 -3.27 22.77
C LYS A 342 8.85 -4.03 21.58
N HIS A 343 9.57 -3.37 20.67
CA HIS A 343 10.23 -4.03 19.53
C HIS A 343 11.26 -5.06 19.99
N LEU A 344 12.08 -4.71 20.97
CA LEU A 344 13.07 -5.62 21.56
C LEU A 344 12.40 -6.85 22.18
N ASN A 345 11.33 -6.64 22.95
CA ASN A 345 10.57 -7.73 23.57
C ASN A 345 9.89 -8.62 22.52
N THR A 346 9.27 -8.04 21.50
CA THR A 346 8.65 -8.79 20.39
C THR A 346 9.72 -9.63 19.69
N TYR A 347 10.84 -9.04 19.28
CA TYR A 347 11.94 -9.75 18.63
C TYR A 347 12.50 -10.88 19.52
N ASN A 348 12.74 -10.61 20.81
CA ASN A 348 13.34 -11.58 21.73
C ASN A 348 12.44 -12.77 22.04
N ARG A 349 11.12 -12.58 22.07
CA ARG A 349 10.14 -13.62 22.38
C ARG A 349 9.62 -14.33 21.13
N HIS A 350 9.97 -13.85 19.94
CA HIS A 350 9.44 -14.43 18.71
C HIS A 350 10.00 -15.85 18.48
N PRO A 351 9.16 -16.87 18.19
CA PRO A 351 9.62 -18.25 17.97
C PRO A 351 10.61 -18.40 16.81
N ALA A 352 10.54 -17.49 15.85
CA ALA A 352 11.44 -17.46 14.68
C ALA A 352 12.82 -16.83 14.95
N ARG A 353 13.10 -16.40 16.19
CA ARG A 353 14.40 -15.83 16.56
C ARG A 353 15.53 -16.83 16.32
N GLY A 354 16.53 -16.44 15.55
CA GLY A 354 17.64 -17.31 15.18
C GLY A 354 17.29 -18.36 14.11
N GLN A 355 16.13 -18.28 13.47
CA GLN A 355 15.81 -19.13 12.32
C GLN A 355 16.19 -18.43 11.01
N SER A 356 16.60 -19.21 10.00
CA SER A 356 16.93 -18.69 8.67
C SER A 356 15.71 -18.11 7.98
N LEU A 357 15.92 -17.20 7.03
CA LEU A 357 14.83 -16.58 6.28
C LEU A 357 13.94 -17.60 5.60
N SER A 358 14.51 -18.69 5.06
CA SER A 358 13.77 -19.79 4.43
C SER A 358 12.81 -20.48 5.40
N ASN A 359 13.17 -20.58 6.69
CA ASN A 359 12.34 -21.19 7.71
C ASN A 359 11.28 -20.21 8.21
N VAL A 360 11.62 -18.94 8.34
CA VAL A 360 10.67 -17.89 8.74
C VAL A 360 9.64 -17.62 7.64
N ALA A 361 10.07 -17.72 6.37
CA ALA A 361 9.29 -17.48 5.16
C ALA A 361 7.99 -18.29 5.08
N SER A 362 7.94 -19.48 5.67
CA SER A 362 6.75 -20.34 5.67
C SER A 362 5.70 -19.91 6.70
N ARG A 363 6.02 -18.98 7.60
CA ARG A 363 5.15 -18.57 8.71
C ARG A 363 4.28 -17.38 8.33
N ASN A 364 3.09 -17.31 8.93
CA ASN A 364 2.17 -16.18 8.76
C ASN A 364 2.54 -14.95 9.62
N ASP A 365 3.43 -15.11 10.60
CA ASP A 365 3.81 -14.07 11.58
C ASP A 365 5.17 -13.40 11.31
N PHE A 366 5.81 -13.71 10.18
CA PHE A 366 7.20 -13.32 9.93
C PHE A 366 7.49 -11.81 10.04
N GLU A 367 6.53 -10.96 9.67
CA GLU A 367 6.67 -9.50 9.76
C GLU A 367 6.88 -9.05 11.21
N THR A 368 6.21 -9.71 12.16
CA THR A 368 6.34 -9.40 13.58
C THR A 368 7.74 -9.70 14.12
N TYR A 369 8.55 -10.47 13.38
CA TYR A 369 9.95 -10.73 13.66
C TYR A 369 10.90 -9.84 12.85
N LEU A 370 10.75 -9.82 11.53
CA LEU A 370 11.72 -9.17 10.64
C LEU A 370 11.70 -7.65 10.78
N THR A 371 10.51 -7.06 10.87
CA THR A 371 10.34 -5.61 10.95
C THR A 371 11.04 -5.02 12.18
N PRO A 372 10.73 -5.44 13.42
CA PRO A 372 11.46 -4.94 14.59
C PRO A 372 12.93 -5.37 14.58
N GLY A 373 13.27 -6.54 14.02
CA GLY A 373 14.65 -7.00 13.92
C GLY A 373 15.54 -6.05 13.11
N VAL A 374 15.12 -5.65 11.92
CA VAL A 374 15.89 -4.75 11.05
C VAL A 374 15.98 -3.35 11.64
N HIS A 375 14.91 -2.85 12.26
CA HIS A 375 14.97 -1.60 13.02
C HIS A 375 16.02 -1.68 14.15
N LEU A 376 16.00 -2.74 14.95
CA LEU A 376 16.99 -2.94 16.03
C LEU A 376 18.43 -3.06 15.50
N LEU A 377 18.62 -3.66 14.32
CA LEU A 377 19.92 -3.70 13.64
C LEU A 377 20.41 -2.29 13.28
N ILE A 378 19.52 -1.44 12.75
CA ILE A 378 19.85 -0.03 12.47
C ILE A 378 20.30 0.68 13.75
N LEU A 379 19.56 0.52 14.85
CA LEU A 379 19.91 1.14 16.14
C LEU A 379 21.24 0.62 16.71
N LYS A 380 21.55 -0.67 16.53
CA LYS A 380 22.83 -1.27 16.91
C LYS A 380 23.99 -0.58 16.19
N HIS A 381 23.86 -0.37 14.89
CA HIS A 381 24.92 0.25 14.08
C HIS A 381 25.01 1.77 14.24
N LEU A 382 23.90 2.46 14.52
CA LEU A 382 23.91 3.89 14.87
C LEU A 382 24.76 4.20 16.10
N LYS A 383 24.91 3.25 17.02
CA LYS A 383 25.77 3.37 18.21
C LYS A 383 27.25 3.08 17.92
N LYS A 384 27.60 2.58 16.73
CA LYS A 384 28.93 2.06 16.41
C LYS A 384 29.58 2.80 15.25
N ASP A 385 29.01 2.68 14.05
CA ASP A 385 29.67 3.02 12.79
C ASP A 385 28.74 3.65 11.72
N LEU A 386 27.44 3.65 11.96
CA LEU A 386 26.43 4.22 11.08
C LEU A 386 25.99 5.60 11.58
N THR A 387 25.64 6.49 10.65
CA THR A 387 25.07 7.81 10.97
C THR A 387 23.69 7.94 10.34
N PRO A 388 22.78 8.77 10.90
CA PRO A 388 21.48 9.04 10.27
C PRO A 388 21.63 9.49 8.81
N GLN A 389 22.64 10.30 8.49
CA GLN A 389 22.89 10.80 7.14
C GLN A 389 23.23 9.68 6.15
N LYS A 390 23.97 8.64 6.58
CA LYS A 390 24.25 7.47 5.73
C LYS A 390 22.98 6.66 5.43
N ILE A 391 22.11 6.50 6.43
CA ILE A 391 20.82 5.81 6.28
C ILE A 391 19.89 6.62 5.35
N ASP A 392 19.85 7.94 5.54
CA ASP A 392 19.09 8.88 4.72
C ASP A 392 19.55 8.81 3.27
N ALA A 393 20.87 8.87 3.04
CA ALA A 393 21.47 8.77 1.72
C ALA A 393 21.19 7.41 1.06
N PHE A 394 21.28 6.30 1.81
CA PHE A 394 20.95 4.97 1.28
C PHE A 394 19.51 4.93 0.77
N VAL A 395 18.55 5.29 1.62
CA VAL A 395 17.12 5.20 1.29
C VAL A 395 16.72 6.15 0.17
N LYS A 396 17.25 7.39 0.16
CA LYS A 396 16.96 8.37 -0.89
C LYS A 396 17.49 7.96 -2.26
N ASN A 397 18.64 7.27 -2.29
CA ASN A 397 19.34 6.85 -3.51
C ASN A 397 18.96 5.45 -3.99
N LEU A 398 17.93 4.82 -3.41
CA LEU A 398 17.35 3.61 -3.98
C LEU A 398 16.67 3.96 -5.32
N PRO A 399 17.08 3.32 -6.44
CA PRO A 399 16.50 3.62 -7.74
C PRO A 399 15.04 3.16 -7.81
N PRO A 400 14.16 3.86 -8.53
CA PRO A 400 12.77 3.45 -8.75
C PRO A 400 12.65 2.32 -9.79
N LYS A 401 13.64 1.42 -9.84
CA LYS A 401 13.76 0.34 -10.83
C LYS A 401 13.84 -1.01 -10.13
N GLU A 402 13.59 -2.07 -10.89
CA GLU A 402 13.67 -3.45 -10.41
C GLU A 402 15.11 -3.72 -9.95
N LEU A 403 15.26 -4.03 -8.66
CA LEU A 403 16.54 -4.41 -8.05
C LEU A 403 16.55 -5.91 -7.80
N SER A 404 17.62 -6.60 -8.16
CA SER A 404 17.86 -7.93 -7.61
C SER A 404 18.29 -7.85 -6.14
N VAL A 405 18.18 -8.96 -5.40
CA VAL A 405 18.66 -9.00 -4.00
C VAL A 405 20.15 -8.69 -3.94
N LYS A 406 20.93 -9.20 -4.90
CA LYS A 406 22.36 -8.90 -5.01
C LYS A 406 22.61 -7.40 -5.10
N GLN A 407 21.92 -6.70 -6.01
CA GLN A 407 22.07 -5.25 -6.17
C GLN A 407 21.63 -4.47 -4.92
N LEU A 408 20.58 -4.93 -4.23
CA LEU A 408 20.16 -4.32 -2.98
C LEU A 408 21.25 -4.45 -1.90
N LEU A 409 21.79 -5.65 -1.71
CA LEU A 409 22.84 -5.92 -0.73
C LEU A 409 24.14 -5.15 -1.06
N GLU A 410 24.54 -5.07 -2.33
CA GLU A 410 25.70 -4.28 -2.78
C GLU A 410 25.52 -2.79 -2.45
N ARG A 411 24.31 -2.25 -2.64
CA ARG A 411 24.00 -0.85 -2.29
C ARG A 411 23.98 -0.61 -0.79
N MET A 412 23.45 -1.57 -0.02
CA MET A 412 23.51 -1.54 1.44
C MET A 412 24.96 -1.56 1.92
N GLU A 413 25.82 -2.41 1.35
CA GLU A 413 27.23 -2.49 1.75
C GLU A 413 27.96 -1.18 1.44
N LYS A 414 27.74 -0.63 0.23
CA LYS A 414 28.33 0.65 -0.17
C LYS A 414 27.91 1.81 0.74
N SER A 415 26.66 1.85 1.19
CA SER A 415 26.09 3.01 1.89
C SER A 415 26.14 2.88 3.42
N LEU A 416 25.87 1.67 3.92
CA LEU A 416 25.71 1.34 5.34
C LEU A 416 26.93 0.60 5.90
N GLY A 417 27.82 0.11 5.03
CA GLY A 417 29.05 -0.59 5.39
C GLY A 417 28.93 -2.12 5.39
N LYS A 418 30.06 -2.79 5.17
CA LYS A 418 30.17 -4.26 5.14
C LYS A 418 29.73 -4.91 6.44
N ALA A 419 30.04 -4.30 7.59
CA ALA A 419 29.63 -4.81 8.90
C ALA A 419 28.11 -4.89 9.04
N PHE A 420 27.38 -3.85 8.60
CA PHE A 420 25.93 -3.82 8.61
C PHE A 420 25.33 -4.95 7.76
N VAL A 421 25.82 -5.11 6.53
CA VAL A 421 25.32 -6.17 5.63
C VAL A 421 25.64 -7.56 6.14
N GLN A 422 26.83 -7.75 6.74
CA GLN A 422 27.20 -9.02 7.35
C GLN A 422 26.28 -9.38 8.52
N ASP A 423 25.97 -8.42 9.39
CA ASP A 423 25.05 -8.62 10.52
C ASP A 423 23.61 -8.85 10.03
N PHE A 424 23.17 -8.13 8.99
CA PHE A 424 21.87 -8.37 8.34
C PHE A 424 21.79 -9.80 7.79
N PHE A 425 22.80 -10.22 7.02
CA PHE A 425 22.86 -11.54 6.41
C PHE A 425 22.90 -12.65 7.47
N ASN A 426 23.74 -12.48 8.50
CA ASN A 426 23.85 -13.46 9.57
C ASN A 426 22.56 -13.54 10.41
N SER A 427 21.95 -12.41 10.76
CA SER A 427 20.75 -12.38 11.61
C SER A 427 19.53 -12.93 10.88
N PHE A 428 19.28 -12.45 9.65
CA PHE A 428 18.01 -12.68 8.98
C PHE A 428 18.09 -13.75 7.90
N ILE A 429 19.18 -13.82 7.13
CA ILE A 429 19.29 -14.77 6.02
C ILE A 429 19.72 -16.15 6.53
N LYS A 430 20.83 -16.21 7.29
CA LYS A 430 21.36 -17.48 7.84
C LYS A 430 20.63 -17.98 9.08
N GLY A 431 19.93 -17.10 9.81
CA GLY A 431 19.28 -17.46 11.07
C GLY A 431 20.21 -17.35 12.25
N GLY A 432 20.58 -16.11 12.58
CA GLY A 432 21.39 -15.77 13.73
C GLY A 432 20.59 -14.89 14.68
N ASN A 433 21.02 -14.80 15.93
CA ASN A 433 20.44 -13.86 16.86
C ASN A 433 21.23 -12.53 16.82
N LEU A 434 20.54 -11.45 16.44
CA LEU A 434 21.03 -10.08 16.37
C LEU A 434 21.90 -9.65 17.57
N PHE A 435 21.58 -10.15 18.77
CA PHE A 435 22.23 -9.78 20.03
C PHE A 435 23.19 -10.83 20.60
N GLU A 436 23.23 -12.06 20.06
CA GLU A 436 24.16 -13.12 20.51
C GLU A 436 25.40 -13.25 19.62
N MET A 437 25.58 -12.38 18.62
CA MET A 437 26.82 -12.35 17.84
C MET A 437 28.00 -11.83 18.67
N LYS A 438 28.51 -12.67 19.56
CA LYS A 438 29.85 -12.59 20.15
C LYS A 438 30.76 -13.57 19.41
N ARG A 439 31.80 -13.01 18.77
CA ARG A 439 33.07 -13.66 18.40
C ARG A 439 32.97 -14.97 17.60
N SER A 440 32.74 -14.86 16.29
CA SER A 440 33.33 -15.78 15.31
C SER A 440 34.22 -15.01 14.33
N VAL A 441 35.18 -14.27 14.88
CA VAL A 441 36.45 -13.97 14.21
C VAL A 441 37.50 -14.28 15.26
N HIS A 442 38.19 -15.41 15.10
CA HIS A 442 39.43 -15.67 15.83
C HIS A 442 40.35 -14.47 15.64
N LEU A 443 40.69 -13.80 16.75
CA LEU A 443 42.00 -13.32 17.17
C LEU A 443 41.80 -12.48 18.45
N GLY A 444 42.32 -12.96 19.59
CA GLY A 444 42.48 -12.20 20.84
C GLY A 444 41.36 -12.36 21.88
N GLU A 445 41.45 -13.42 22.70
CA GLU A 445 40.72 -13.53 23.96
C GLU A 445 41.23 -12.49 24.96
N ASN A 446 40.37 -11.58 25.46
CA ASN A 446 40.47 -10.93 26.79
C ASN A 446 39.44 -9.81 27.09
N GLU A 447 38.49 -9.45 26.22
CA GLU A 447 37.66 -8.26 26.47
C GLU A 447 36.19 -8.48 26.88
N THR A 448 35.73 -9.73 27.00
CA THR A 448 34.31 -10.01 27.27
C THR A 448 33.87 -9.66 28.70
N GLU A 449 34.81 -9.52 29.63
CA GLU A 449 34.53 -9.25 31.05
C GLU A 449 34.31 -7.74 31.36
N ASN A 450 34.82 -6.84 30.50
CA ASN A 450 34.73 -5.40 30.73
C ASN A 450 33.37 -4.78 30.36
N TRP A 451 32.54 -5.47 29.56
CA TRP A 451 31.26 -4.93 29.08
C TRP A 451 30.16 -4.94 30.18
N ASN A 452 30.12 -5.98 31.01
CA ASN A 452 29.14 -6.08 32.11
C ASN A 452 29.48 -5.16 33.31
N LYS A 453 30.77 -4.84 33.52
CA LYS A 453 31.18 -3.86 34.55
C LYS A 453 30.93 -2.41 34.14
N LYS A 454 31.18 -2.02 32.88
CA LYS A 454 30.97 -0.64 32.41
C LYS A 454 29.50 -0.20 32.35
N ASN A 455 28.56 -1.12 32.13
CA ASN A 455 27.14 -0.77 32.04
C ASN A 455 26.41 -0.73 33.39
N ARG A 456 26.99 -1.25 34.48
CA ARG A 456 26.47 -1.02 35.85
C ARG A 456 26.93 0.30 36.47
N GLN A 457 28.03 0.89 35.99
CA GLN A 457 28.56 2.15 36.54
C GLN A 457 28.11 3.42 35.80
N ARG A 458 27.48 3.31 34.63
CA ARG A 458 27.04 4.47 33.82
C ARG A 458 25.56 4.87 34.00
N GLY A 459 24.84 4.22 34.92
CA GLY A 459 23.43 4.50 35.21
C GLY A 459 23.17 5.64 36.20
N ALA A 460 24.19 6.38 36.66
CA ALA A 460 24.06 7.34 37.76
C ALA A 460 24.61 8.75 37.49
N GLY A 461 24.75 9.18 36.23
CA GLY A 461 25.33 10.51 35.97
C GLY A 461 25.07 11.05 34.59
N PHE A 462 23.82 11.45 34.32
CA PHE A 462 23.49 12.42 33.27
C PHE A 462 22.29 13.26 33.75
N PHE A 463 22.55 14.06 34.78
CA PHE A 463 21.82 15.28 35.12
C PHE A 463 22.86 16.33 35.52
N ASN A 464 23.14 17.21 34.57
CA ASN A 464 23.31 18.66 34.74
C ASN A 464 23.02 19.29 33.39
#